data_AF-A0A377FE82-F1
#
_entry.id   AF-A0A377FE82-F1
#
_cell.length_a   1.000
_cell.length_b   1.000
_cell.length_c   1.000
_cell.angle_alpha   90.00
_cell.angle_beta   90.00
_cell.angle_gamma   90.00
#
_symmetry.space_group_name_H-M   'P 1'
#
loop_
_entity.id
_entity.type
_entity.pdbx_description
1 polymer ?
#
loop_
_entity_poly.entity_id
_entity_poly.type
_entity_poly.pdbx_seq_one_letter_code
_entity_poly.pdbx_strand_id
1 'polypeptide(L)'
;MVNYCLISLALTHELEHALNETCEALVRAMHLSIQVQENPLANTTGHQGYVAPEKAVMQQVKSSLEQKIKQMQISLTGEPVLRLTGLSAATLPHMDYEVAGTPAQRKVWQDKIDQQGAELKARGLLS
;
A
#
# COMPACT_ATOMS: atom_id res chain seq x y z
N MET A 1 7.20 13.50 1.10
CA MET A 1 7.83 12.29 1.68
C MET A 1 7.11 11.81 2.95
N VAL A 2 6.88 12.68 3.94
CA VAL A 2 6.19 12.31 5.21
C VAL A 2 4.79 11.70 4.98
N ASN A 3 4.03 12.25 4.04
CA ASN A 3 2.68 11.78 3.73
C ASN A 3 2.65 10.32 3.22
N TYR A 4 3.53 9.99 2.27
CA TYR A 4 3.65 8.61 1.74
C TYR A 4 4.01 7.59 2.82
N CYS A 5 4.93 7.93 3.73
CA CYS A 5 5.29 7.04 4.84
C CYS A 5 4.11 6.79 5.79
N LEU A 6 3.31 7.82 6.08
CA LEU A 6 2.13 7.67 6.95
C LEU A 6 1.05 6.79 6.30
N ILE A 7 0.80 6.98 4.99
CA ILE A 7 -0.12 6.14 4.21
C ILE A 7 0.34 4.68 4.21
N SER A 8 1.62 4.45 3.87
CA SER A 8 2.21 3.12 3.82
C SER A 8 2.11 2.40 5.17
N LEU A 9 2.35 3.11 6.28
CA LEU A 9 2.28 2.54 7.63
C LEU A 9 0.84 2.19 8.02
N ALA A 10 -0.11 3.08 7.74
CA ALA A 10 -1.53 2.86 8.04
C ALA A 10 -2.10 1.68 7.25
N LEU A 11 -1.84 1.59 5.94
CA LEU A 11 -2.27 0.48 5.10
C LEU A 11 -1.66 -0.86 5.55
N THR A 12 -0.40 -0.85 5.97
CA THR A 12 0.26 -2.07 6.48
C THR A 12 -0.43 -2.56 7.74
N HIS A 13 -0.71 -1.66 8.68
CA HIS A 13 -1.38 -2.00 9.93
C HIS A 13 -2.84 -2.45 9.71
N GLU A 14 -3.59 -1.79 8.83
CA GLU A 14 -4.96 -2.20 8.50
C GLU A 14 -5.02 -3.58 7.86
N LEU A 15 -4.09 -3.89 6.93
CA LEU A 15 -4.00 -5.21 6.33
C LEU A 15 -3.65 -6.28 7.36
N GLU A 16 -2.67 -6.01 8.22
CA GLU A 16 -2.24 -6.94 9.27
C GLU A 16 -3.37 -7.22 10.28
N HIS A 17 -4.07 -6.17 10.72
CA HIS A 17 -5.23 -6.29 11.58
C HIS A 17 -6.35 -7.10 10.93
N ALA A 18 -6.68 -6.83 9.66
CA ALA A 18 -7.69 -7.59 8.93
C ALA A 18 -7.30 -9.09 8.82
N LEU A 19 -6.04 -9.39 8.52
CA LEU A 19 -5.56 -10.77 8.45
C LEU A 19 -5.64 -11.48 9.81
N ASN A 20 -5.32 -10.79 10.90
CA ASN A 20 -5.27 -11.40 12.23
C ASN A 20 -6.66 -11.56 12.86
N GLU A 21 -7.56 -10.60 12.67
CA GLU A 21 -8.85 -10.57 13.40
C GLU A 21 -10.04 -11.06 12.58
N THR A 22 -10.00 -10.95 11.24
CA THR A 22 -11.19 -11.22 10.40
C THR A 22 -11.12 -12.49 9.57
N CYS A 23 -9.93 -13.11 9.47
CA CYS A 23 -9.71 -14.27 8.59
C CYS A 23 -9.91 -15.63 9.29
N GLU A 24 -10.32 -15.69 10.56
CA GLU A 24 -10.48 -16.95 11.32
C GLU A 24 -11.36 -17.97 10.58
N ALA A 25 -12.50 -17.52 10.04
CA ALA A 25 -13.42 -18.39 9.28
C ALA A 25 -12.77 -18.96 8.01
N LEU A 26 -11.96 -18.16 7.31
CA LEU A 26 -11.24 -18.60 6.11
C LEU A 26 -10.16 -19.63 6.48
N VAL A 27 -9.36 -19.35 7.52
CA VAL A 27 -8.32 -20.26 8.01
C VAL A 27 -8.92 -21.60 8.44
N ARG A 28 -10.05 -21.58 9.16
CA ARG A 28 -10.77 -22.79 9.55
C ARG A 28 -11.25 -23.59 8.35
N ALA A 29 -11.83 -22.93 7.34
CA ALA A 29 -12.27 -23.59 6.12
C ALA A 29 -11.10 -24.21 5.33
N MET A 30 -9.97 -23.51 5.25
CA MET A 30 -8.75 -24.02 4.62
C MET A 30 -8.23 -25.26 5.35
N HIS A 31 -8.15 -25.22 6.67
CA HIS A 31 -7.70 -26.35 7.49
C HIS A 31 -8.58 -27.59 7.29
N LEU A 32 -9.91 -27.41 7.32
CA LEU A 32 -10.85 -28.50 7.05
C LEU A 32 -10.70 -29.05 5.64
N SER A 33 -10.51 -28.19 4.64
CA SER A 33 -10.30 -28.61 3.25
C SER A 33 -9.02 -29.43 3.08
N ILE A 34 -7.93 -29.04 3.75
CA ILE A 34 -6.66 -29.78 3.74
C ILE A 34 -6.87 -31.17 4.33
N GLN A 35 -7.47 -31.27 5.53
CA GLN A 35 -7.71 -32.56 6.18
C GLN A 35 -8.57 -33.51 5.34
N VAL A 36 -9.55 -32.98 4.60
CA VAL A 36 -10.37 -33.78 3.69
C VAL A 36 -9.55 -34.28 2.50
N GLN A 37 -8.63 -33.47 1.97
CA GLN A 37 -7.79 -33.82 0.82
C GLN A 37 -6.59 -34.70 1.17
N GLU A 38 -6.12 -34.65 2.42
CA GLU A 38 -5.11 -35.58 2.95
C GLU A 38 -5.65 -37.02 3.05
N ASN A 39 -6.99 -37.20 3.02
CA ASN A 39 -7.59 -38.51 3.01
C ASN A 39 -7.13 -39.30 1.76
N PRO A 40 -6.49 -40.48 1.91
CA PRO A 40 -6.04 -41.31 0.80
C PRO A 40 -7.15 -41.79 -0.15
N LEU A 41 -8.42 -41.68 0.27
CA LEU A 41 -9.58 -41.99 -0.58
C LEU A 41 -10.03 -40.80 -1.43
N ALA A 42 -9.59 -39.57 -1.11
CA ALA A 42 -9.94 -38.35 -1.81
C ALA A 42 -8.96 -37.99 -2.94
N ASN A 43 -7.74 -38.55 -2.95
CA ASN A 43 -6.73 -38.25 -3.97
C ASN A 43 -6.94 -39.09 -5.26
N THR A 44 -7.81 -38.62 -6.15
CA THR A 44 -8.05 -39.33 -7.42
C THR A 44 -6.88 -39.25 -8.40
N THR A 45 -5.90 -38.39 -8.13
CA THR A 45 -4.68 -38.24 -8.93
C THR A 45 -3.61 -39.17 -8.36
N GLY A 46 -3.26 -40.23 -9.10
CA GLY A 46 -2.18 -41.14 -8.70
C GLY A 46 -0.82 -40.44 -8.54
N HIS A 47 0.24 -41.21 -8.29
CA HIS A 47 1.59 -40.70 -7.96
C HIS A 47 2.15 -39.63 -8.92
N GLN A 48 1.75 -39.59 -10.20
CA GLN A 48 2.26 -38.65 -11.20
C GLN A 48 1.54 -37.28 -11.26
N GLY A 49 0.56 -37.03 -10.40
CA GLY A 49 -0.14 -35.74 -10.33
C GLY A 49 -0.50 -35.32 -8.90
N TYR A 50 0.09 -35.97 -7.90
CA TYR A 50 -0.15 -35.63 -6.51
C TYR A 50 0.46 -34.26 -6.21
N VAL A 51 -0.41 -33.30 -5.92
CA VAL A 51 -0.04 -32.01 -5.33
C VAL A 51 -0.43 -32.10 -3.86
N ALA A 52 0.49 -31.73 -2.97
CA ALA A 52 0.21 -31.66 -1.55
C ALA A 52 -1.06 -30.81 -1.30
N PRO A 53 -2.05 -31.31 -0.53
CA PRO A 53 -3.31 -30.62 -0.26
C PRO A 53 -3.16 -29.15 0.12
N GLU A 54 -2.16 -28.83 0.94
CA GLU A 54 -1.89 -27.46 1.37
C GLU A 54 -1.52 -26.56 0.19
N LYS A 55 -0.70 -27.05 -0.75
CA LYS A 55 -0.34 -26.30 -1.96
C LYS A 55 -1.56 -26.08 -2.86
N ALA A 56 -2.43 -27.08 -2.99
CA ALA A 56 -3.64 -26.97 -3.80
C ALA A 56 -4.61 -25.93 -3.21
N VAL A 57 -4.89 -26.02 -1.90
CA VAL A 57 -5.77 -25.08 -1.18
C VAL A 57 -5.20 -23.67 -1.20
N MET A 58 -3.90 -23.48 -0.96
CA MET A 58 -3.26 -22.16 -1.00
C MET A 58 -3.35 -21.51 -2.39
N GLN A 59 -3.17 -22.28 -3.46
CA GLN A 59 -3.31 -21.77 -4.84
C GLN A 59 -4.75 -21.37 -5.16
N GLN A 60 -5.73 -22.15 -4.71
CA GLN A 60 -7.14 -21.84 -4.89
C GLN A 60 -7.54 -20.54 -4.16
N VAL A 61 -7.10 -20.38 -2.90
CA VAL A 61 -7.36 -19.17 -2.10
C VAL A 61 -6.71 -17.96 -2.75
N LYS A 62 -5.42 -18.08 -3.13
CA LYS A 62 -4.71 -17.00 -3.84
C LYS A 62 -5.46 -16.54 -5.09
N SER A 63 -5.80 -17.48 -5.97
CA SER A 63 -6.49 -17.17 -7.24
C SER A 63 -7.84 -16.48 -7.00
N SER A 64 -8.58 -16.93 -6.00
CA SER A 64 -9.89 -16.36 -5.63
C SER A 64 -9.76 -14.94 -5.08
N LEU A 65 -8.76 -14.70 -4.20
CA LEU A 65 -8.49 -13.38 -3.65
C LEU A 65 -8.00 -12.41 -4.72
N GLU A 66 -7.08 -12.83 -5.59
CA GLU A 66 -6.60 -12.00 -6.72
C GLU A 66 -7.76 -11.58 -7.63
N GLN A 67 -8.69 -12.48 -7.93
CA GLN A 67 -9.87 -12.15 -8.72
C GLN A 67 -10.77 -11.13 -8.02
N LYS A 68 -11.04 -11.31 -6.72
CA LYS A 68 -11.87 -10.40 -5.93
C LYS A 68 -11.22 -9.01 -5.82
N ILE A 69 -9.90 -8.95 -5.61
CA ILE A 69 -9.15 -7.70 -5.57
C ILE A 69 -9.26 -6.95 -6.89
N LYS A 70 -9.11 -7.65 -8.04
CA LYS A 70 -9.27 -7.03 -9.37
C LYS A 70 -10.67 -6.48 -9.63
N GLN A 71 -11.69 -7.08 -9.02
CA GLN A 71 -13.09 -6.67 -9.15
C GLN A 71 -13.48 -5.56 -8.17
N MET A 72 -12.72 -5.37 -7.09
CA MET A 72 -12.99 -4.37 -6.07
C MET A 72 -12.65 -2.97 -6.61
N GLN A 73 -13.61 -2.05 -6.52
CA GLN A 73 -13.39 -0.64 -6.79
C GLN A 73 -13.36 0.11 -5.46
N ILE A 74 -12.23 0.74 -5.15
CA ILE A 74 -12.08 1.55 -3.94
C ILE A 74 -12.69 2.92 -4.22
N SER A 75 -13.72 3.28 -3.44
CA SER A 75 -14.35 4.60 -3.52
C SER A 75 -13.59 5.61 -2.67
N LEU A 76 -12.97 6.61 -3.30
CA LEU A 76 -12.21 7.66 -2.63
C LEU A 76 -13.02 8.46 -1.59
N THR A 77 -14.35 8.45 -1.68
CA THR A 77 -15.25 9.15 -0.75
C THR A 77 -15.52 8.38 0.55
N GLY A 78 -15.26 7.07 0.59
CA GLY A 78 -15.52 6.21 1.76
C GLY A 78 -14.28 5.85 2.58
N GLU A 79 -13.08 6.16 2.08
CA GLU A 79 -11.82 5.71 2.67
C GLU A 79 -11.22 6.77 3.61
N PRO A 80 -11.28 6.58 4.94
CA PRO A 80 -10.84 7.59 5.91
C PRO A 80 -9.34 7.87 5.80
N VAL A 81 -8.52 6.88 5.48
CA VAL A 81 -7.06 7.03 5.32
C VAL A 81 -6.72 7.90 4.11
N LEU A 82 -7.40 7.72 2.98
CA LEU A 82 -7.17 8.54 1.77
C LEU A 82 -7.67 9.98 1.94
N ARG A 83 -8.73 10.18 2.73
CA ARG A 83 -9.23 11.50 3.10
C ARG A 83 -8.27 12.23 4.05
N LEU A 84 -7.77 11.56 5.08
CA LEU A 84 -6.84 12.13 6.07
C LEU A 84 -5.48 12.48 5.46
N THR A 85 -5.04 11.70 4.47
CA THR A 85 -3.74 11.87 3.83
C THR A 85 -3.77 12.83 2.63
N GLY A 86 -4.94 13.39 2.29
CA GLY A 86 -5.05 14.40 1.23
C GLY A 86 -4.74 13.86 -0.17
N LEU A 87 -4.68 12.53 -0.36
CA LEU A 87 -4.58 11.91 -1.70
C LEU A 87 -5.88 12.08 -2.52
N SER A 88 -6.98 12.46 -1.87
CA SER A 88 -8.19 12.95 -2.55
C SER A 88 -8.05 14.39 -3.09
N ALA A 89 -7.01 15.13 -2.72
CA ALA A 89 -6.80 16.48 -3.21
C ALA A 89 -6.05 16.43 -4.55
N ALA A 90 -6.73 16.85 -5.61
CA ALA A 90 -6.09 17.17 -6.88
C ALA A 90 -4.95 18.18 -6.61
N THR A 91 -3.72 17.73 -6.83
CA THR A 91 -2.48 18.53 -6.95
C THR A 91 -2.30 19.64 -5.91
N LEU A 92 -1.45 19.37 -4.91
CA LEU A 92 -0.99 20.40 -3.98
C LEU A 92 -0.38 21.59 -4.76
N PRO A 93 -0.65 22.86 -4.39
CA PRO A 93 -0.23 24.05 -5.14
C PRO A 93 1.28 24.21 -5.37
N HIS A 94 2.11 23.44 -4.64
CA HIS A 94 3.56 23.47 -4.78
C HIS A 94 4.10 22.48 -5.84
N MET A 95 3.24 21.69 -6.48
CA MET A 95 3.62 20.75 -7.55
C MET A 95 3.77 21.43 -8.92
N ASP A 96 3.20 22.61 -9.14
CA ASP A 96 3.31 23.33 -10.42
C ASP A 96 4.68 24.01 -10.63
N TYR A 97 5.46 24.13 -9.56
CA TYR A 97 6.76 24.77 -9.59
C TYR A 97 7.81 23.71 -9.23
N GLU A 98 8.38 23.04 -10.24
CA GLU A 98 9.50 22.08 -10.12
C GLU A 98 10.82 22.72 -9.63
N VAL A 99 10.73 23.80 -8.86
CA VAL A 99 11.85 24.67 -8.49
C VAL A 99 12.78 23.98 -7.47
N ALA A 100 12.33 22.92 -6.78
CA ALA A 100 13.11 22.18 -5.78
C ALA A 100 12.74 20.68 -5.68
N GLY A 101 12.44 20.04 -6.83
CA GLY A 101 11.99 18.65 -6.89
C GLY A 101 13.04 17.62 -6.41
N THR A 102 14.32 17.90 -6.63
CA THR A 102 15.44 17.05 -6.18
C THR A 102 16.26 17.70 -5.06
N PRO A 103 17.00 16.93 -4.22
CA PRO A 103 17.87 17.50 -3.18
C PRO A 103 18.91 18.47 -3.72
N ALA A 104 19.45 18.21 -4.92
CA ALA A 104 20.40 19.09 -5.58
C ALA A 104 19.77 20.42 -6.02
N GLN A 105 18.60 20.37 -6.67
CA GLN A 105 17.85 21.58 -7.06
C GLN A 105 17.42 22.39 -5.84
N ARG A 106 17.01 21.71 -4.76
CA ARG A 106 16.64 22.36 -3.50
C ARG A 106 17.80 23.13 -2.89
N LYS A 107 19.01 22.57 -2.90
CA LYS A 107 20.20 23.26 -2.41
C LYS A 107 20.49 24.53 -3.22
N VAL A 108 20.50 24.43 -4.55
CA VAL A 108 20.71 25.58 -5.45
C VAL A 108 19.66 26.66 -5.24
N TRP A 109 18.40 26.26 -5.06
CA TRP A 109 17.32 27.21 -4.80
C TRP A 109 17.45 27.87 -3.42
N GLN A 110 17.81 27.12 -2.38
CA GLN A 110 18.04 27.65 -1.04
C GLN A 110 19.18 28.68 -1.05
N ASP A 111 20.30 28.36 -1.69
CA ASP A 111 21.45 29.27 -1.83
C ASP A 111 21.02 30.59 -2.51
N LYS A 112 20.14 30.50 -3.53
CA LYS A 112 19.60 31.67 -4.22
C LYS A 112 18.70 32.53 -3.33
N ILE A 113 17.83 31.90 -2.53
CA ILE A 113 16.96 32.61 -1.58
C ILE A 113 17.79 33.28 -0.48
N ASP A 114 18.81 32.60 0.04
CA ASP A 114 19.67 33.13 1.08
C ASP A 114 20.48 34.34 0.57
N GLN A 115 20.98 34.27 -0.67
CA GLN A 115 21.66 35.39 -1.32
C GLN A 115 20.72 36.59 -1.53
N GLN A 116 19.50 36.35 -2.01
CA GLN A 116 18.49 37.41 -2.18
C GLN A 116 18.08 38.02 -0.83
N GLY A 117 17.92 37.20 0.20
CA GLY A 117 17.62 37.66 1.55
C GLY A 117 18.73 38.57 2.11
N ALA A 118 20.00 38.21 1.90
CA ALA A 118 21.14 39.03 2.28
C ALA A 118 21.20 40.37 1.53
N GLU A 119 20.95 40.36 0.21
CA GLU A 119 20.91 41.57 -0.61
C GLU A 119 19.80 42.53 -0.18
N LEU A 120 18.61 41.99 0.11
CA LEU A 120 17.47 42.78 0.57
C LEU A 120 17.67 43.33 1.99
N LYS A 121 18.32 42.57 2.89
CA LYS A 121 18.73 43.07 4.21
C LYS A 121 19.75 44.20 4.09
N ALA A 122 20.73 44.07 3.20
CA ALA A 122 21.72 45.12 2.95
C ALA A 122 21.10 46.41 2.41
N ARG A 123 19.96 46.31 1.70
CA ARG A 123 19.17 47.44 1.21
C ARG A 123 18.14 47.98 2.22
N GLY A 124 18.05 47.39 3.41
CA GLY A 124 17.04 47.76 4.42
C GLY A 124 15.60 47.39 4.06
N LEU A 125 15.41 46.51 3.08
CA LEU A 125 14.09 46.06 2.59
C LEU A 125 13.58 44.80 3.32
N LEU A 126 14.46 44.16 4.08
CA LEU A 126 14.15 43.07 5.01
C LEU A 126 14.79 43.41 6.36
N SER A 127 14.04 43.24 7.46
CA SER A 127 14.55 43.38 8.84
C SER A 127 15.11 42.07 9.37
#